data_AF-A0A1D7UCV7-F1
#
_entry.id   AF-A0A1D7UCV7-F1
#
_cell.length_a   1.000
_cell.length_b   1.000
_cell.length_c   1.000
_cell.angle_alpha   90.00
_cell.angle_beta   90.00
_cell.angle_gamma   90.00
#
_symmetry.space_group_name_H-M   'P 1'
#
loop_
_entity.id
_entity.type
_entity.pdbx_description
1 polymer ?
#
loop_
_entity_poly.entity_id
_entity_poly.type
_entity_poly.pdbx_seq_one_letter_code
_entity_poly.pdbx_strand_id
1 'polypeptide(L)'
;MAVGQILTSDAFAQRGQYCERTNYSAQDITDAVRNSSLRDDLKSTSCSLGGLGRYESGGNKSVYNGSCCTGIFQLNNANVRKYAGTDREGYGCLSLQQQVNAWANLTNDGYNAGVVRQLASMQTFDGQKVDAGFLSSCIQLGTGNCQKMVSSGRCSGFADINGTTICDMARSARSMADPNCKEGKASCTQGPGDFPTNIGVAANPPTSDMANVIVGPAEV
;
A
#
# COMPACT_ATOMS: atom_id res chain seq x y z
N MET A 1 24.50 -49.54 -27.03
CA MET A 1 23.64 -48.56 -27.70
C MET A 1 23.11 -47.61 -26.64
N ALA A 2 23.54 -46.35 -26.66
CA ALA A 2 23.13 -45.31 -25.72
C ALA A 2 22.61 -44.13 -26.53
N VAL A 3 21.32 -43.79 -26.38
CA VAL A 3 20.69 -42.47 -26.58
C VAL A 3 19.26 -42.66 -26.01
N GLY A 4 18.64 -41.82 -25.18
CA GLY A 4 18.96 -40.54 -24.58
C GLY A 4 17.68 -40.11 -23.87
N GLN A 5 17.75 -39.87 -22.56
CA GLN A 5 16.64 -39.33 -21.78
C GLN A 5 16.35 -37.90 -22.26
N ILE A 6 15.15 -37.65 -22.76
CA ILE A 6 14.67 -36.30 -23.00
C ILE A 6 14.25 -35.74 -21.63
N LEU A 7 15.14 -34.97 -21.01
CA LEU A 7 14.80 -34.05 -19.92
C LEU A 7 14.17 -32.81 -20.55
N THR A 8 12.84 -32.73 -20.58
CA THR A 8 12.15 -31.45 -20.80
C THR A 8 12.09 -30.69 -19.47
N SER A 9 13.14 -29.92 -19.18
CA SER A 9 13.13 -28.91 -18.13
C SER A 9 12.71 -27.57 -18.72
N ASP A 10 11.40 -27.35 -18.81
CA ASP A 10 10.80 -26.02 -18.96
C ASP A 10 9.73 -25.88 -17.88
N ALA A 11 10.18 -25.59 -16.66
CA ALA A 11 9.29 -25.23 -15.55
C ALA A 11 8.76 -23.80 -15.78
N PHE A 12 7.82 -23.65 -16.72
CA PHE A 12 6.91 -22.52 -16.68
C PHE A 12 6.14 -22.63 -15.37
N ALA A 13 6.43 -21.73 -14.43
CA ALA A 13 5.75 -21.73 -13.17
C ALA A 13 4.27 -21.42 -13.42
N GLN A 14 3.45 -22.46 -13.42
CA GLN A 14 2.06 -22.39 -13.83
C GLN A 14 1.32 -21.48 -12.85
N ARG A 15 0.65 -20.43 -13.36
CA ARG A 15 -0.22 -19.59 -12.54
C ARG A 15 -1.21 -20.51 -11.82
N GLY A 16 -1.17 -20.47 -10.50
CA GLY A 16 -1.95 -21.36 -9.64
C GLY A 16 -3.26 -20.72 -9.26
N GLN A 17 -4.29 -21.54 -9.13
CA GLN A 17 -5.54 -21.19 -8.49
C GLN A 17 -5.64 -22.07 -7.25
N TYR A 18 -5.52 -21.46 -6.07
CA TYR A 18 -5.94 -22.10 -4.82
C TYR A 18 -7.45 -21.95 -4.67
N CYS A 19 -8.05 -22.63 -3.69
CA CYS A 19 -9.45 -22.46 -3.23
C CYS A 19 -10.44 -21.90 -4.28
N GLU A 20 -11.34 -20.98 -3.89
CA GLU A 20 -12.35 -20.44 -4.81
C GLU A 20 -11.80 -19.26 -5.62
N ARG A 21 -12.08 -19.25 -6.93
CA ARG A 21 -11.80 -18.07 -7.75
C ARG A 21 -12.80 -16.97 -7.41
N THR A 22 -12.29 -15.78 -7.12
CA THR A 22 -13.14 -14.60 -6.87
C THR A 22 -12.93 -13.53 -7.93
N ASN A 23 -13.81 -12.52 -7.92
CA ASN A 23 -13.71 -11.32 -8.74
C ASN A 23 -14.22 -10.11 -7.93
N TYR A 24 -13.59 -9.83 -6.78
CA TYR A 24 -13.96 -8.68 -5.95
C TYR A 24 -13.77 -7.38 -6.70
N SER A 25 -14.73 -6.47 -6.58
CA SER A 25 -14.64 -5.13 -7.13
C SER A 25 -13.58 -4.30 -6.39
N ALA A 26 -13.17 -3.16 -6.98
CA ALA A 26 -12.32 -2.21 -6.27
C ALA A 26 -12.99 -1.69 -4.99
N GLN A 27 -14.33 -1.58 -4.98
CA GLN A 27 -15.08 -1.15 -3.81
C GLN A 27 -15.05 -2.19 -2.70
N ASP A 28 -15.27 -3.48 -3.00
CA ASP A 28 -15.19 -4.56 -2.00
C ASP A 28 -13.82 -4.57 -1.30
N ILE A 29 -12.75 -4.41 -2.08
CA ILE A 29 -11.37 -4.36 -1.55
C ILE A 29 -11.16 -3.08 -0.73
N THR A 30 -11.68 -1.94 -1.19
CA THR A 30 -11.61 -0.66 -0.45
C THR A 30 -12.32 -0.78 0.90
N ASP A 31 -13.50 -1.39 0.96
CA ASP A 31 -14.25 -1.55 2.19
C ASP A 31 -13.55 -2.52 3.15
N ALA A 32 -12.97 -3.60 2.64
CA ALA A 32 -12.12 -4.48 3.44
C ALA A 32 -10.90 -3.73 4.01
N VAL A 33 -10.28 -2.84 3.24
CA VAL A 33 -9.17 -1.99 3.69
C VAL A 33 -9.61 -1.04 4.80
N ARG A 34 -10.77 -0.40 4.67
CA ARG A 34 -11.33 0.50 5.69
C ARG A 34 -11.61 -0.23 7.00
N ASN A 35 -12.04 -1.48 6.92
CA ASN A 35 -12.32 -2.34 8.07
C ASN A 35 -11.09 -3.02 8.67
N SER A 36 -9.89 -2.79 8.12
CA SER A 36 -8.65 -3.43 8.57
C SER A 36 -7.94 -2.67 9.70
N SER A 37 -6.79 -3.18 10.14
CA SER A 37 -5.86 -2.50 11.06
C SER A 37 -4.98 -1.43 10.39
N LEU A 38 -5.18 -1.14 9.09
CA LEU A 38 -4.40 -0.13 8.39
C LEU A 38 -4.49 1.23 9.12
N ARG A 39 -3.38 1.96 9.16
CA ARG A 39 -3.35 3.31 9.76
C ARG A 39 -4.43 4.21 9.16
N ASP A 40 -5.00 5.07 10.00
CA ASP A 40 -6.16 5.91 9.62
C ASP A 40 -5.83 6.97 8.57
N ASP A 41 -4.60 7.48 8.58
CA ASP A 41 -4.09 8.39 7.55
C ASP A 41 -4.14 7.74 6.16
N LEU A 42 -3.69 6.49 6.05
CA LEU A 42 -3.76 5.73 4.79
C LEU A 42 -5.19 5.31 4.42
N LYS A 43 -6.02 4.93 5.40
CA LYS A 43 -7.44 4.62 5.18
C LYS A 43 -8.22 5.82 4.62
N SER A 44 -7.83 7.03 4.97
CA SER A 44 -8.50 8.23 4.46
C SER A 44 -8.36 8.39 2.93
N THR A 45 -7.34 7.78 2.32
CA THR A 45 -7.14 7.74 0.86
C THR A 45 -7.22 6.33 0.27
N SER A 46 -8.11 5.50 0.82
CA SER A 46 -8.22 4.07 0.52
C SER A 46 -8.74 3.71 -0.88
N CYS A 47 -9.37 4.60 -1.64
CA CYS A 47 -9.96 4.23 -2.93
C CYS A 47 -8.91 3.67 -3.91
N SER A 48 -7.73 4.29 -3.91
CA SER A 48 -6.56 3.81 -4.64
C SER A 48 -6.10 2.40 -4.21
N LEU A 49 -6.31 2.01 -2.95
CA LEU A 49 -5.96 0.68 -2.44
C LEU A 49 -6.89 -0.42 -2.96
N GLY A 50 -8.17 -0.10 -3.16
CA GLY A 50 -9.08 -0.98 -3.88
C GLY A 50 -8.62 -1.28 -5.30
N GLY A 51 -8.22 -0.23 -6.02
CA GLY A 51 -7.66 -0.37 -7.36
C GLY A 51 -6.30 -1.06 -7.38
N LEU A 52 -5.45 -0.89 -6.36
CA LEU A 52 -4.21 -1.64 -6.21
C LEU A 52 -4.48 -3.15 -6.12
N GLY A 53 -5.44 -3.58 -5.31
CA GLY A 53 -5.80 -5.01 -5.21
C GLY A 53 -6.34 -5.56 -6.53
N ARG A 54 -7.08 -4.74 -7.30
CA ARG A 54 -7.51 -5.10 -8.66
C ARG A 54 -6.33 -5.20 -9.63
N TYR A 55 -5.37 -4.29 -9.56
CA TYR A 55 -4.16 -4.33 -10.38
C TYR A 55 -3.33 -5.59 -10.11
N GLU A 56 -3.12 -5.92 -8.84
CA GLU A 56 -2.29 -7.05 -8.43
C GLU A 56 -2.90 -8.41 -8.79
N SER A 57 -4.21 -8.58 -8.60
CA SER A 57 -4.85 -9.91 -8.67
C SER A 57 -6.03 -10.03 -9.63
N GLY A 58 -6.46 -8.93 -10.24
CA GLY A 58 -7.73 -8.87 -10.98
C GLY A 58 -8.95 -9.10 -10.09
N GLY A 59 -8.84 -8.91 -8.76
CA GLY A 59 -9.88 -9.21 -7.77
C GLY A 59 -10.00 -10.68 -7.36
N ASN A 60 -9.02 -11.51 -7.75
CA ASN A 60 -8.98 -12.93 -7.41
C ASN A 60 -8.11 -13.16 -6.17
N LYS A 61 -8.73 -13.37 -5.00
CA LYS A 61 -8.02 -13.59 -3.74
C LYS A 61 -7.24 -14.90 -3.69
N SER A 62 -7.41 -15.78 -4.66
CA SER A 62 -6.83 -17.13 -4.61
C SER A 62 -5.78 -17.37 -5.70
N VAL A 63 -5.39 -16.31 -6.43
CA VAL A 63 -4.42 -16.39 -7.52
C VAL A 63 -2.98 -16.43 -7.00
N TYR A 64 -2.19 -17.35 -7.56
CA TYR A 64 -0.74 -17.39 -7.44
C TYR A 64 -0.10 -17.05 -8.80
N ASN A 65 0.83 -16.11 -8.83
CA ASN A 65 1.42 -15.64 -10.10
C ASN A 65 2.44 -16.59 -10.75
N GLY A 66 2.74 -17.73 -10.11
CA GLY A 66 3.71 -18.71 -10.58
C GLY A 66 5.07 -18.59 -9.89
N SER A 67 5.52 -17.39 -9.54
CA SER A 67 6.90 -17.17 -9.09
C SER A 67 7.06 -16.87 -7.59
N CYS A 68 6.17 -16.07 -7.00
CA CYS A 68 6.43 -15.56 -5.65
C CYS A 68 5.19 -15.36 -4.79
N CYS A 69 4.06 -15.05 -5.42
CA CYS A 69 3.12 -14.14 -4.78
C CYS A 69 1.69 -14.63 -4.90
N THR A 70 0.93 -14.48 -3.82
CA THR A 70 -0.43 -15.02 -3.70
C THR A 70 -1.40 -13.98 -3.16
N GLY A 71 -2.64 -14.07 -3.64
CA GLY A 71 -3.80 -13.41 -3.06
C GLY A 71 -4.07 -11.99 -3.56
N ILE A 72 -5.00 -11.31 -2.90
CA ILE A 72 -5.62 -10.07 -3.41
C ILE A 72 -4.61 -8.94 -3.66
N PHE A 73 -3.57 -8.86 -2.84
CA PHE A 73 -2.44 -7.92 -2.96
C PHE A 73 -1.12 -8.61 -3.31
N GLN A 74 -1.14 -9.86 -3.78
CA GLN A 74 0.05 -10.60 -4.23
C GLN A 74 1.23 -10.56 -3.22
N LEU A 75 0.98 -10.97 -1.96
CA LEU A 75 2.05 -11.06 -0.97
C LEU A 75 3.01 -12.18 -1.33
N ASN A 76 4.31 -11.91 -1.23
CA ASN A 76 5.34 -12.94 -1.39
C ASN A 76 5.29 -13.98 -0.24
N ASN A 77 5.88 -15.15 -0.46
CA ASN A 77 5.89 -16.26 0.52
C ASN A 77 6.38 -15.87 1.93
N ALA A 78 7.43 -15.04 2.03
CA ALA A 78 7.97 -14.63 3.32
C ALA A 78 6.98 -13.72 4.09
N ASN A 79 6.34 -12.79 3.37
CA ASN A 79 5.34 -11.91 3.93
C ASN A 79 4.06 -12.64 4.29
N VAL A 80 3.60 -13.60 3.47
CA VAL A 80 2.49 -14.50 3.82
C VAL A 80 2.79 -15.21 5.14
N ARG A 81 3.98 -15.79 5.29
CA ARG A 81 4.35 -16.47 6.53
C ARG A 81 4.40 -15.52 7.73
N LYS A 82 4.99 -14.34 7.57
CA LYS A 82 5.17 -13.36 8.65
C LYS A 82 3.84 -12.76 9.11
N TYR A 83 2.99 -12.33 8.19
CA TYR A 83 1.83 -11.50 8.52
C TYR A 83 0.49 -12.24 8.53
N ALA A 84 0.40 -13.41 7.89
CA ALA A 84 -0.81 -14.25 7.91
C ALA A 84 -0.62 -15.56 8.70
N GLY A 85 0.61 -15.90 9.12
CA GLY A 85 0.89 -17.09 9.93
C GLY A 85 0.69 -18.42 9.19
N THR A 86 0.54 -18.39 7.86
CA THR A 86 0.22 -19.56 7.02
C THR A 86 1.22 -19.67 5.86
N ASP A 87 1.09 -20.70 5.02
CA ASP A 87 1.75 -20.78 3.72
C ASP A 87 0.89 -20.15 2.60
N ARG A 88 1.39 -20.22 1.36
CA ARG A 88 0.74 -19.63 0.18
C ARG A 88 -0.64 -20.23 -0.11
N GLU A 89 -0.80 -21.54 0.05
CA GLU A 89 -2.07 -22.22 -0.24
C GLU A 89 -3.11 -21.82 0.81
N GLY A 90 -2.75 -21.91 2.09
CA GLY A 90 -3.60 -21.46 3.18
C GLY A 90 -3.94 -19.97 3.06
N TYR A 91 -3.00 -19.12 2.62
CA TYR A 91 -3.28 -17.70 2.37
C TYR A 91 -4.31 -17.50 1.26
N GLY A 92 -4.17 -18.20 0.13
CA GLY A 92 -5.16 -18.18 -0.96
C GLY A 92 -6.55 -18.64 -0.54
N CYS A 93 -6.65 -19.46 0.51
CA CYS A 93 -7.90 -19.95 1.07
C CYS A 93 -8.54 -19.03 2.13
N LEU A 94 -7.84 -18.01 2.62
CA LEU A 94 -8.41 -17.03 3.55
C LEU A 94 -9.56 -16.23 2.93
N SER A 95 -10.39 -15.61 3.78
CA SER A 95 -11.36 -14.61 3.34
C SER A 95 -10.65 -13.33 2.83
N LEU A 96 -11.36 -12.51 2.06
CA LEU A 96 -10.85 -11.20 1.63
C LEU A 96 -10.36 -10.38 2.84
N GLN A 97 -11.16 -10.26 3.89
CA GLN A 97 -10.80 -9.45 5.07
C GLN A 97 -9.53 -9.96 5.75
N GLN A 98 -9.34 -11.28 5.87
CA GLN A 98 -8.14 -11.84 6.48
C GLN A 98 -6.87 -11.56 5.64
N GLN A 99 -6.96 -11.66 4.32
CA GLN A 99 -5.84 -11.28 3.43
C GLN A 99 -5.53 -9.79 3.54
N VAL A 100 -6.57 -8.94 3.53
CA VAL A 100 -6.40 -7.48 3.67
C VAL A 100 -5.83 -7.12 5.03
N ASN A 101 -6.19 -7.81 6.12
CA ASN A 101 -5.61 -7.58 7.44
C ASN A 101 -4.12 -7.95 7.49
N ALA A 102 -3.72 -9.06 6.87
CA ALA A 102 -2.30 -9.43 6.77
C ALA A 102 -1.50 -8.41 5.95
N TRP A 103 -2.07 -7.96 4.81
CA TRP A 103 -1.50 -6.89 4.01
C TRP A 103 -1.42 -5.57 4.78
N ALA A 104 -2.44 -5.20 5.55
CA ALA A 104 -2.45 -3.99 6.36
C ALA A 104 -1.34 -3.99 7.42
N ASN A 105 -1.09 -5.13 8.06
CA ASN A 105 0.03 -5.28 9.01
C ASN A 105 1.39 -5.11 8.31
N LEU A 106 1.55 -5.68 7.11
CA LEU A 106 2.74 -5.47 6.28
C LEU A 106 2.92 -3.99 5.90
N THR A 107 1.85 -3.33 5.48
CA THR A 107 1.88 -1.92 5.05
C THR A 107 2.19 -1.00 6.24
N ASN A 108 1.63 -1.28 7.41
CA ASN A 108 1.94 -0.56 8.64
C ASN A 108 3.41 -0.73 9.06
N ASP A 109 3.95 -1.94 8.98
CA ASP A 109 5.38 -2.21 9.22
C ASP A 109 6.25 -1.44 8.23
N GLY A 110 5.91 -1.50 6.93
CA GLY A 110 6.63 -0.82 5.86
C GLY A 110 6.62 0.71 5.99
N TYR A 111 5.52 1.28 6.50
CA TYR A 111 5.38 2.71 6.75
C TYR A 111 6.43 3.25 7.72
N ASN A 112 6.96 2.42 8.63
CA ASN A 112 7.98 2.86 9.58
C ASN A 112 9.36 3.12 8.95
N ALA A 113 9.57 2.73 7.68
CA ALA A 113 10.80 3.04 6.97
C ALA A 113 10.93 4.56 6.72
N GLY A 114 12.14 5.09 6.93
CA GLY A 114 12.43 6.54 6.79
C GLY A 114 11.98 7.11 5.45
N VAL A 115 12.28 6.42 4.34
CA VAL A 115 11.87 6.83 2.99
C VAL A 115 10.35 6.90 2.80
N VAL A 116 9.60 5.97 3.41
CA VAL A 116 8.14 5.94 3.26
C VAL A 116 7.52 7.12 4.00
N ARG A 117 8.01 7.43 5.20
CA ARG A 117 7.59 8.62 5.96
C ARG A 117 7.99 9.92 5.27
N GLN A 118 9.20 9.96 4.70
CA GLN A 118 9.64 11.10 3.88
C GLN A 118 8.67 11.30 2.71
N LEU A 119 8.40 10.26 1.94
CA LEU A 119 7.48 10.33 0.82
C LEU A 119 6.07 10.72 1.25
N ALA A 120 5.56 10.18 2.37
CA ALA A 120 4.25 10.52 2.93
C ALA A 120 4.13 11.98 3.37
N SER A 121 5.25 12.63 3.72
CA SER A 121 5.29 14.08 4.01
C SER A 121 5.22 14.95 2.74
N MET A 122 5.40 14.35 1.57
CA MET A 122 5.31 15.05 0.28
C MET A 122 3.86 15.05 -0.18
N GLN A 123 3.38 16.17 -0.73
CA GLN A 123 2.08 16.20 -1.40
C GLN A 123 2.14 15.53 -2.78
N THR A 124 3.27 15.73 -3.48
CA THR A 124 3.53 15.20 -4.81
C THR A 124 4.96 14.71 -4.95
N PHE A 125 5.17 13.73 -5.83
CA PHE A 125 6.48 13.26 -6.25
C PHE A 125 6.49 13.10 -7.77
N ASP A 126 7.42 13.76 -8.46
CA ASP A 126 7.52 13.78 -9.93
C ASP A 126 6.17 14.06 -10.63
N GLY A 127 5.44 15.06 -10.12
CA GLY A 127 4.13 15.48 -10.61
C GLY A 127 2.96 14.57 -10.25
N GLN A 128 3.18 13.45 -9.56
CA GLN A 128 2.11 12.55 -9.12
C GLN A 128 1.71 12.80 -7.67
N LYS A 129 0.42 12.73 -7.37
CA LYS A 129 -0.11 12.78 -6.00
C LYS A 129 0.46 11.62 -5.18
N VAL A 130 0.97 11.92 -4.00
CA VAL A 130 1.29 10.91 -2.99
C VAL A 130 0.02 10.61 -2.19
N ASP A 131 -0.59 9.47 -2.49
CA ASP A 131 -1.75 8.91 -1.79
C ASP A 131 -1.40 7.53 -1.21
N ALA A 132 -2.34 6.87 -0.54
CA ALA A 132 -2.09 5.54 0.02
C ALA A 132 -1.70 4.50 -1.04
N GLY A 133 -2.24 4.60 -2.26
CA GLY A 133 -1.82 3.78 -3.40
C GLY A 133 -0.35 3.97 -3.73
N PHE A 134 0.14 5.20 -3.78
CA PHE A 134 1.56 5.50 -3.98
C PHE A 134 2.41 4.90 -2.85
N LEU A 135 2.08 5.20 -1.60
CA LEU A 135 2.84 4.73 -0.43
C LEU A 135 2.85 3.20 -0.37
N SER A 136 1.72 2.56 -0.70
CA SER A 136 1.62 1.10 -0.75
C SER A 136 2.46 0.51 -1.88
N SER A 137 2.47 1.11 -3.08
CA SER A 137 3.36 0.68 -4.17
C SER A 137 4.84 0.77 -3.78
N CYS A 138 5.23 1.83 -3.06
CA CYS A 138 6.58 2.01 -2.52
C CYS A 138 6.95 0.89 -1.52
N ILE A 139 6.00 0.45 -0.69
CA ILE A 139 6.19 -0.68 0.23
C ILE A 139 6.20 -2.02 -0.51
N GLN A 140 5.27 -2.25 -1.44
CA GLN A 140 5.11 -3.49 -2.19
C GLN A 140 6.35 -3.83 -3.03
N LEU A 141 6.90 -2.83 -3.73
CA LEU A 141 8.12 -3.00 -4.52
C LEU A 141 9.40 -2.94 -3.66
N GLY A 142 9.25 -2.74 -2.35
CA GLY A 142 10.32 -2.77 -1.37
C GLY A 142 10.87 -1.37 -1.05
N THR A 143 11.00 -1.10 0.25
CA THR A 143 11.44 0.20 0.77
C THR A 143 12.84 0.62 0.28
N GLY A 144 13.75 -0.34 0.05
CA GLY A 144 15.05 -0.06 -0.56
C GLY A 144 14.97 0.41 -2.02
N ASN A 145 14.04 -0.13 -2.81
CA ASN A 145 13.79 0.32 -4.18
C ASN A 145 13.07 1.67 -4.19
N CYS A 146 12.18 1.88 -3.23
CA CYS A 146 11.59 3.18 -2.99
C CYS A 146 12.62 4.24 -2.62
N GLN A 147 13.62 3.91 -1.79
CA GLN A 147 14.74 4.81 -1.49
C GLN A 147 15.50 5.21 -2.75
N LYS A 148 15.79 4.25 -3.65
CA LYS A 148 16.44 4.55 -4.94
C LYS A 148 15.62 5.52 -5.78
N MET A 149 14.31 5.30 -5.87
CA MET A 149 13.40 6.20 -6.60
C MET A 149 13.37 7.59 -5.96
N VAL A 150 13.12 7.69 -4.66
CA VAL A 150 13.02 8.97 -3.94
C VAL A 150 14.34 9.76 -4.03
N SER A 151 15.48 9.09 -3.88
CA SER A 151 16.81 9.71 -4.03
C SER A 151 17.12 10.20 -5.44
N SER A 152 16.49 9.65 -6.49
CA SER A 152 16.65 10.15 -7.85
C SER A 152 15.82 11.41 -8.14
N GLY A 153 14.79 11.65 -7.32
CA GLY A 153 13.80 12.71 -7.53
C GLY A 153 12.83 12.48 -8.69
N ARG A 154 12.85 11.29 -9.32
CA ARG A 154 12.02 10.98 -10.51
C ARG A 154 11.43 9.58 -10.42
N CYS A 155 10.22 9.42 -10.97
CA CYS A 155 9.54 8.13 -11.05
C CYS A 155 10.37 7.05 -11.75
N SER A 156 11.16 7.43 -12.75
CA SER A 156 12.06 6.53 -13.48
C SER A 156 13.34 6.18 -12.72
N GLY A 157 13.51 6.64 -11.47
CA GLY A 157 14.67 6.33 -10.62
C GLY A 157 14.77 4.87 -10.20
N PHE A 158 13.69 4.11 -10.36
CA PHE A 158 13.65 2.69 -10.15
C PHE A 158 12.61 2.07 -11.08
N ALA A 159 12.95 0.92 -11.67
CA ALA A 159 12.02 0.01 -12.29
C ALA A 159 12.36 -1.42 -11.86
N ASP A 160 11.34 -2.25 -11.70
CA ASP A 160 11.55 -3.68 -11.48
C ASP A 160 12.07 -4.37 -12.77
N ILE A 161 12.28 -5.69 -12.70
CA ILE A 161 12.78 -6.46 -13.85
C ILE A 161 11.82 -6.44 -15.05
N ASN A 162 10.54 -6.12 -14.84
CA ASN A 162 9.52 -6.00 -15.88
C ASN A 162 9.37 -4.56 -16.38
N GLY A 163 10.22 -3.62 -15.92
CA GLY A 163 10.14 -2.20 -16.28
C GLY A 163 9.06 -1.42 -15.53
N THR A 164 8.39 -2.00 -14.53
CA THR A 164 7.35 -1.33 -13.75
C THR A 164 7.98 -0.46 -12.67
N THR A 165 7.69 0.85 -12.71
CA THR A 165 8.08 1.75 -11.62
C THR A 165 7.04 1.77 -10.49
N ILE A 166 7.43 2.25 -9.31
CA ILE A 166 6.50 2.50 -8.20
C ILE A 166 5.39 3.46 -8.62
N CYS A 167 5.74 4.46 -9.43
CA CYS A 167 4.81 5.41 -9.99
C CYS A 167 3.81 4.80 -10.98
N ASP A 168 4.21 3.82 -11.78
CA ASP A 168 3.31 3.12 -12.71
C ASP A 168 2.30 2.27 -11.94
N MET A 169 2.76 1.58 -10.90
CA MET A 169 1.89 0.84 -9.99
C MET A 169 0.91 1.77 -9.27
N ALA A 170 1.38 2.92 -8.76
CA ALA A 170 0.51 3.93 -8.14
C ALA A 170 -0.53 4.50 -9.12
N ARG A 171 -0.15 4.74 -10.38
CA ARG A 171 -1.07 5.20 -11.42
C ARG A 171 -2.11 4.13 -11.77
N SER A 172 -1.69 2.88 -11.85
CA SER A 172 -2.59 1.74 -12.10
C SER A 172 -3.56 1.52 -10.94
N ALA A 173 -3.09 1.67 -9.71
CA ALA A 173 -3.92 1.65 -8.51
C ALA A 173 -5.03 2.71 -8.56
N ARG A 174 -4.73 3.92 -9.03
CA ARG A 174 -5.74 4.97 -9.25
C ARG A 174 -6.67 4.66 -10.42
N SER A 175 -6.14 4.20 -11.56
CA SER A 175 -6.96 3.94 -12.75
C SER A 175 -7.93 2.77 -12.59
N MET A 176 -7.62 1.84 -11.69
CA MET A 176 -8.47 0.69 -11.35
C MET A 176 -9.33 0.90 -10.10
N ALA A 177 -9.27 2.07 -9.46
CA ALA A 177 -10.14 2.40 -8.35
C ALA A 177 -11.61 2.46 -8.81
N ASP A 178 -12.55 2.26 -7.87
CA ASP A 178 -13.96 2.47 -8.19
C ASP A 178 -14.18 3.99 -8.45
N PRO A 179 -14.73 4.38 -9.63
CA PRO A 179 -14.94 5.79 -9.97
C PRO A 179 -15.94 6.50 -9.04
N ASN A 180 -16.79 5.75 -8.35
CA ASN A 180 -17.75 6.26 -7.38
C ASN A 180 -17.21 6.25 -5.95
N CYS A 181 -16.05 5.63 -5.70
CA CYS A 181 -15.45 5.60 -4.39
C CYS A 181 -15.18 7.02 -3.88
N LYS A 182 -15.58 7.27 -2.64
CA LYS A 182 -15.37 8.52 -1.95
C LYS A 182 -14.30 8.32 -0.91
N GLU A 183 -13.19 9.03 -1.04
CA GLU A 183 -12.15 9.04 -0.02
C GLU A 183 -12.72 9.50 1.32
N GLY A 184 -12.15 8.97 2.41
CA GLY A 184 -12.47 9.46 3.74
C GLY A 184 -11.99 10.90 3.90
N LYS A 185 -12.55 11.65 4.86
CA LYS A 185 -11.88 12.88 5.30
C LYS A 185 -10.53 12.48 5.86
N ALA A 186 -9.45 13.06 5.33
CA ALA A 186 -8.13 12.97 5.96
C ALA A 186 -8.29 13.40 7.42
N SER A 187 -7.88 12.53 8.35
CA SER A 187 -7.91 12.81 9.80
C SER A 187 -7.01 13.99 10.20
N CYS A 188 -6.22 14.52 9.26
CA CYS A 188 -5.32 15.63 9.47
C CYS A 188 -5.66 16.80 8.54
N THR A 189 -6.64 17.61 8.92
CA THR A 189 -6.88 18.95 8.34
C THR A 189 -6.40 20.08 9.26
N GLN A 190 -5.48 19.80 10.18
CA GLN A 190 -4.83 20.84 10.97
C GLN A 190 -3.33 20.72 10.80
N GLY A 191 -2.78 21.52 9.88
CA GLY A 191 -1.41 21.98 10.04
C GLY A 191 -1.32 22.86 11.29
N PRO A 192 -0.11 23.10 11.83
CA PRO A 192 0.06 24.06 12.91
C PRO A 192 -0.49 25.43 12.46
N GLY A 193 -1.62 25.86 13.02
CA GLY A 193 -2.23 27.18 12.74
C GLY A 193 -3.63 27.17 12.10
N ASP A 194 -4.13 26.04 11.60
CA ASP A 194 -5.44 26.00 10.93
C ASP A 194 -6.60 25.69 11.89
N PHE A 195 -6.97 26.67 12.73
CA PHE A 195 -8.22 26.61 13.49
C PHE A 195 -9.40 27.16 12.66
N PRO A 196 -10.56 26.49 12.60
CA PRO A 196 -11.72 26.97 11.88
C PRO A 196 -12.21 28.30 12.47
N THR A 197 -12.19 29.36 11.67
CA THR A 197 -12.61 30.72 12.05
C THR A 197 -14.10 30.88 12.37
N ASN A 198 -14.90 29.81 12.16
CA ASN A 198 -16.35 29.81 12.38
C ASN A 198 -16.76 29.27 13.77
N ILE A 199 -15.83 28.78 14.57
CA ILE A 199 -16.02 28.54 16.00
C ILE A 199 -15.29 29.69 16.68
N GLY A 200 -16.03 30.61 17.29
CA GLY A 200 -15.45 31.79 17.94
C GLY A 200 -14.26 31.37 18.82
N VAL A 201 -13.10 31.97 18.55
CA VAL A 201 -11.91 31.82 19.38
C VAL A 201 -12.35 32.08 20.83
N ALA A 202 -12.09 31.13 21.73
CA ALA A 202 -12.37 31.35 23.14
C ALA A 202 -11.74 32.68 23.55
N ALA A 203 -12.54 33.61 24.07
CA ALA A 203 -12.12 34.98 24.36
C ALA A 203 -10.95 35.06 25.36
N ASN A 204 -10.57 33.94 25.98
CA ASN A 204 -9.43 33.79 26.86
C ASN A 204 -8.58 32.59 26.41
N PRO A 205 -7.52 32.79 25.61
CA PRO A 205 -6.51 31.76 25.44
C PRO A 205 -5.87 31.43 26.80
N PRO A 206 -5.49 30.16 27.05
CA PRO A 206 -4.73 29.81 28.25
C PRO A 206 -3.40 30.59 28.27
N THR A 207 -2.97 31.05 29.45
CA THR A 207 -1.71 31.76 29.61
C THR A 207 -0.53 30.86 29.28
N SER A 208 0.61 31.44 28.91
CA SER A 208 1.86 30.75 28.55
C SER A 208 2.29 29.66 29.53
N ASP A 209 1.84 29.80 30.77
CA ASP A 209 2.16 28.99 31.94
C ASP A 209 1.40 27.64 31.94
N MET A 210 0.44 27.47 31.02
CA MET A 210 -0.31 26.22 30.81
C MET A 210 0.17 25.41 29.61
N ALA A 211 1.16 25.91 28.84
CA ALA A 211 1.74 25.18 27.71
C ALA A 211 2.93 24.32 28.17
N ASN A 212 2.82 23.00 28.07
CA ASN A 212 3.89 22.04 28.42
C ASN A 212 5.00 21.92 27.36
N VAL A 213 4.99 22.77 26.33
CA VAL A 213 5.99 22.77 25.25
C VAL A 213 6.48 24.20 25.06
N ILE A 214 7.71 24.47 25.50
CA ILE A 214 8.44 25.70 25.22
C ILE A 214 9.40 25.38 24.08
N VAL A 215 9.14 25.92 22.89
CA VAL A 215 10.06 25.84 21.74
C VAL A 215 10.94 27.08 21.75
N GLY A 216 12.26 26.90 21.80
CA GLY A 216 13.21 28.01 21.84
C GLY A 216 13.38 28.68 20.48
N PRO A 217 13.82 29.95 20.43
CA PRO A 217 14.05 30.69 19.18
C PRO A 217 15.17 30.13 18.28
N ALA A 218 15.76 28.99 18.63
CA ALA A 218 16.78 28.27 17.86
C ALA A 218 16.29 26.91 17.32
N GLU A 219 15.01 26.58 17.47
CA GLU A 219 14.43 25.30 17.04
C GLU A 219 13.50 25.43 15.83
N VAL A 220 13.70 26.45 15.00
CA VAL A 220 13.02 26.62 13.69
C VAL A 220 14.03 26.61 12.56
#